data_AF-A0A2W4L9B0-F1
#
_entry.id   AF-A0A2W4L9B0-F1
#
_cell.length_a   1.000
_cell.length_b   1.000
_cell.length_c   1.000
_cell.angle_alpha   90.00
_cell.angle_beta   90.00
_cell.angle_gamma   90.00
#
_symmetry.space_group_name_H-M   'P 1'
#
loop_
_entity.id
_entity.type
_entity.pdbx_description
1 polymer ?
#
loop_
_entity_poly.entity_id
_entity_poly.type
_entity_poly.pdbx_seq_one_letter_code
_entity_poly.pdbx_strand_id
1 'polypeptide(L)'
;MEPAGEESPSAELERLAEEQINDLDSEGEERIIRGRLRRERVVALYAQGKIETAADHYHAALIMLYGEDVAHYDLARTFARRAAALGAPRPGPARVRPWTGGCRGRANGEAF
;
A
#
# COMPACT_ATOMS: atom_id res chain seq x y z
N MET A 1 -23.08 21.75 10.83
CA MET A 1 -22.74 20.46 10.21
C MET A 1 -21.54 20.74 9.34
N GLU A 2 -20.35 20.61 9.91
CA GLU A 2 -19.11 20.83 9.16
C GLU A 2 -18.99 19.70 8.13
N PRO A 3 -18.69 19.98 6.86
CA PRO A 3 -18.49 18.91 5.89
C PRO A 3 -17.34 18.06 6.42
N ALA A 4 -17.55 16.75 6.56
CA ALA A 4 -16.45 15.82 6.77
C ALA A 4 -15.43 16.11 5.67
N GLY A 5 -14.30 16.72 6.03
CA GLY A 5 -13.29 17.12 5.07
C GLY A 5 -12.97 15.91 4.21
N GLU A 6 -13.03 16.08 2.88
CA GLU A 6 -12.76 15.01 1.93
C GLU A 6 -11.44 14.33 2.33
N GLU A 7 -11.49 13.04 2.68
CA GLU A 7 -10.30 12.26 3.03
C GLU A 7 -9.28 12.39 1.89
N SER A 8 -8.01 12.66 2.23
CA SER A 8 -6.99 12.77 1.20
C SER A 8 -6.82 11.43 0.49
N PRO A 9 -6.54 11.39 -0.83
CA PRO A 9 -6.34 10.13 -1.55
C PRO A 9 -5.29 9.21 -0.91
N SER A 10 -4.25 9.80 -0.30
CA SER A 10 -3.22 9.07 0.44
C SER A 10 -3.76 8.41 1.71
N ALA A 11 -4.54 9.16 2.52
CA ALA A 11 -5.14 8.61 3.74
C ALA A 11 -6.18 7.52 3.40
N GLU A 12 -6.94 7.72 2.32
CA GLU A 12 -7.86 6.71 1.83
C GLU A 12 -7.13 5.42 1.43
N LEU A 13 -6.01 5.52 0.70
CA LEU A 13 -5.21 4.37 0.29
C LEU A 13 -4.60 3.63 1.49
N GLU A 14 -4.10 4.37 2.49
CA GLU A 14 -3.59 3.80 3.73
C GLU A 14 -4.67 2.99 4.45
N ARG A 15 -5.85 3.59 4.67
CA ARG A 15 -7.00 2.91 5.29
C ARG A 15 -7.43 1.66 4.51
N LEU A 16 -7.54 1.75 3.18
CA LEU A 16 -7.92 0.61 2.34
C LEU A 16 -6.89 -0.53 2.40
N ALA A 17 -5.60 -0.20 2.51
CA ALA A 17 -4.55 -1.20 2.65
C ALA A 17 -4.61 -1.90 4.02
N GLU A 18 -4.84 -1.14 5.09
CA GLU A 18 -5.06 -1.71 6.44
C GLU A 18 -6.29 -2.63 6.47
N GLU A 19 -7.40 -2.18 5.91
CA GLU A 19 -8.61 -3.00 5.78
C GLU A 19 -8.34 -4.28 4.99
N GLN A 20 -7.58 -4.19 3.89
CA GLN A 20 -7.23 -5.37 3.11
C GLN A 20 -6.40 -6.39 3.91
N ILE A 21 -5.45 -5.91 4.72
CA ILE A 21 -4.63 -6.77 5.59
C ILE A 21 -5.49 -7.41 6.69
N ASN A 22 -6.37 -6.64 7.33
CA ASN A 22 -7.25 -7.14 8.38
C ASN A 22 -8.29 -8.15 7.85
N ASP A 23 -8.71 -8.01 6.59
CA ASP A 23 -9.67 -8.90 5.92
C ASP A 23 -9.02 -10.20 5.41
N LEU A 24 -7.71 -10.42 5.63
CA LEU A 24 -7.03 -11.67 5.25
C LEU A 24 -7.47 -12.86 6.09
N ASP A 25 -7.82 -12.64 7.36
CA ASP A 25 -8.32 -13.69 8.26
C ASP A 25 -9.82 -13.95 8.10
N SER A 26 -10.49 -13.17 7.25
CA SER A 26 -11.92 -13.32 6.96
C SER A 26 -12.15 -14.26 5.78
N GLU A 27 -13.18 -15.09 5.87
CA GLU A 27 -13.57 -16.04 4.84
C GLU A 27 -14.96 -15.71 4.26
N GLY A 28 -15.30 -16.34 3.13
CA GLY A 28 -16.60 -16.21 2.50
C GLY A 28 -16.71 -15.15 1.40
N GLU A 29 -17.89 -15.08 0.81
CA GLU A 29 -18.17 -14.26 -0.38
C GLU A 29 -18.04 -12.75 -0.11
N GLU A 30 -18.41 -12.30 1.09
CA GLU A 30 -18.31 -10.89 1.45
C GLU A 30 -16.86 -10.38 1.43
N ARG A 31 -15.90 -11.21 1.84
CA ARG A 31 -14.47 -10.88 1.79
C ARG A 31 -13.99 -10.70 0.35
N ILE A 32 -14.48 -11.52 -0.58
CA ILE A 32 -14.20 -11.38 -2.01
C ILE A 32 -14.77 -10.07 -2.54
N ILE A 33 -16.03 -9.75 -2.20
CA ILE A 33 -16.71 -8.52 -2.61
C ILE A 33 -15.96 -7.29 -2.07
N ARG A 34 -15.63 -7.25 -0.78
CA ARG A 34 -14.86 -6.16 -0.17
C ARG A 34 -13.50 -5.99 -0.84
N GLY A 35 -12.76 -7.08 -1.02
CA GLY A 35 -11.46 -7.06 -1.70
C GLY A 35 -11.56 -6.56 -3.14
N ARG A 36 -12.63 -6.88 -3.87
CA ARG A 36 -12.90 -6.33 -5.21
C ARG A 36 -13.14 -4.83 -5.18
N LEU A 37 -14.00 -4.34 -4.28
CA LEU A 37 -14.32 -2.91 -4.17
C LEU A 37 -13.07 -2.07 -3.86
N ARG A 38 -12.18 -2.55 -2.98
CA ARG A 38 -10.91 -1.86 -2.68
C ARG A 38 -10.02 -1.74 -3.92
N ARG A 39 -9.91 -2.80 -4.72
CA ARG A 39 -9.13 -2.81 -5.98
C ARG A 39 -9.73 -1.87 -7.02
N GLU A 40 -11.05 -1.89 -7.21
CA GLU A 40 -11.74 -0.94 -8.10
C GLU A 40 -11.47 0.51 -7.70
N ARG A 41 -11.43 0.79 -6.38
CA ARG A 41 -11.09 2.11 -5.88
C ARG A 41 -9.65 2.53 -6.19
N VAL A 42 -8.67 1.63 -6.02
CA VAL A 42 -7.28 1.88 -6.41
C VAL A 42 -7.16 2.19 -7.90
N VAL A 43 -7.83 1.42 -8.75
CA VAL A 43 -7.83 1.65 -10.21
C VAL A 43 -8.43 3.02 -10.54
N ALA A 44 -9.51 3.41 -9.88
CA ALA A 44 -10.12 4.72 -10.07
C ALA A 44 -9.18 5.87 -9.66
N LEU A 45 -8.50 5.76 -8.52
CA LEU A 45 -7.50 6.74 -8.06
C LEU A 45 -6.30 6.80 -9.01
N TYR A 46 -5.86 5.66 -9.53
CA TYR A 46 -4.79 5.59 -10.52
C TYR A 46 -5.17 6.29 -11.83
N ALA A 47 -6.37 6.03 -12.34
CA ALA A 47 -6.89 6.67 -13.56
C ALA A 47 -7.06 8.18 -13.41
N GLN A 48 -7.34 8.66 -12.19
CA GLN A 48 -7.42 10.08 -11.84
C GLN A 48 -6.04 10.73 -11.62
N GLY A 49 -4.95 9.96 -11.66
CA GLY A 49 -3.60 10.47 -11.40
C GLY A 49 -3.33 10.83 -9.95
N LYS A 50 -4.12 10.33 -9.00
CA LYS A 50 -4.05 10.68 -7.56
C LYS A 50 -3.06 9.82 -6.75
N ILE A 51 -2.36 8.88 -7.40
CA ILE A 51 -1.34 8.04 -6.76
C ILE A 51 0.01 8.61 -7.15
N GLU A 52 0.60 9.39 -6.25
CA GLU A 52 1.75 10.25 -6.57
C GLU A 52 2.98 9.93 -5.70
N THR A 53 2.76 9.70 -4.41
CA THR A 53 3.85 9.54 -3.45
C THR A 53 4.35 8.09 -3.39
N ALA A 54 5.53 7.89 -2.82
CA ALA A 54 6.06 6.56 -2.53
C ALA A 54 5.11 5.74 -1.65
N ALA A 55 4.46 6.38 -0.67
CA ALA A 55 3.50 5.76 0.23
C ALA A 55 2.23 5.34 -0.52
N ASP A 56 1.66 6.20 -1.36
CA ASP A 56 0.46 5.89 -2.16
C ASP A 56 0.71 4.66 -3.04
N HIS A 57 1.85 4.64 -3.72
CA HIS A 57 2.24 3.50 -4.54
C HIS A 57 2.45 2.23 -3.70
N TYR A 58 3.00 2.35 -2.50
CA TYR A 58 3.15 1.20 -1.60
C TYR A 58 1.79 0.63 -1.17
N HIS A 59 0.87 1.47 -0.70
CA HIS A 59 -0.47 1.04 -0.29
C HIS A 59 -1.29 0.48 -1.45
N ALA A 60 -1.23 1.11 -2.62
CA ALA A 60 -1.85 0.58 -3.84
C ALA A 60 -1.28 -0.79 -4.22
N ALA A 61 0.04 -0.99 -4.10
CA ALA A 61 0.65 -2.29 -4.36
C ALA A 61 0.12 -3.39 -3.44
N LEU A 62 -0.01 -3.10 -2.14
CA LEU A 62 -0.53 -4.04 -1.15
C LEU A 62 -1.97 -4.48 -1.46
N ILE A 63 -2.83 -3.54 -1.85
CA ILE A 63 -4.23 -3.85 -2.18
C ILE A 63 -4.30 -4.72 -3.45
N MET A 64 -3.51 -4.39 -4.46
CA MET A 64 -3.51 -5.11 -5.74
C MET A 64 -2.88 -6.50 -5.66
N LEU A 65 -1.95 -6.72 -4.72
CA LEU A 65 -1.26 -8.00 -4.52
C LEU A 65 -2.22 -9.13 -4.15
N TYR A 66 -3.33 -8.82 -3.47
CA TYR A 66 -4.35 -9.80 -3.10
C TYR A 66 -5.50 -9.88 -4.11
N GLY A 67 -5.28 -9.41 -5.34
CA GLY A 67 -6.23 -9.57 -6.43
C GLY A 67 -6.31 -11.00 -6.94
N GLU A 68 -7.36 -11.28 -7.71
CA GLU A 68 -7.66 -12.60 -8.27
C GLU A 68 -7.32 -12.71 -9.77
N ASP A 69 -6.79 -11.65 -10.37
CA ASP A 69 -6.51 -11.56 -11.81
C ASP A 69 -5.02 -11.30 -12.00
N VAL A 70 -4.43 -11.89 -13.04
CA VAL A 70 -3.04 -11.66 -13.47
C VAL A 70 -2.75 -10.16 -13.61
N ALA A 71 -3.69 -9.39 -14.17
CA ALA A 71 -3.55 -7.95 -14.34
C ALA A 71 -3.38 -7.21 -13.00
N HIS A 72 -3.97 -7.71 -11.92
CA HIS A 72 -3.79 -7.12 -10.59
C HIS A 72 -2.36 -7.29 -10.09
N TYR A 73 -1.74 -8.44 -10.33
CA TYR A 73 -0.35 -8.70 -9.94
C TYR A 73 0.64 -7.85 -10.74
N ASP A 74 0.39 -7.60 -12.03
CA ASP A 74 1.21 -6.70 -12.84
C ASP A 74 1.13 -5.25 -12.35
N LEU A 75 -0.07 -4.79 -11.99
CA LEU A 75 -0.27 -3.47 -11.37
C LEU A 75 0.42 -3.40 -10.01
N ALA A 76 0.29 -4.43 -9.16
CA ALA A 76 0.96 -4.50 -7.87
C ALA A 76 2.49 -4.38 -8.03
N ARG A 77 3.07 -5.13 -8.98
CA ARG A 77 4.50 -5.05 -9.31
C ARG A 77 4.89 -3.65 -9.79
N THR A 78 4.09 -3.04 -10.63
CA THR A 78 4.33 -1.68 -11.16
C THR A 78 4.36 -0.66 -10.03
N PHE A 79 3.38 -0.71 -9.13
CA PHE A 79 3.30 0.16 -7.97
C PHE A 79 4.46 -0.07 -6.99
N ALA A 80 4.80 -1.33 -6.68
CA ALA A 80 5.94 -1.64 -5.82
C ALA A 80 7.26 -1.08 -6.36
N ARG A 81 7.47 -1.16 -7.69
CA ARG A 81 8.66 -0.57 -8.33
C ARG A 81 8.67 0.95 -8.26
N ARG A 82 7.53 1.61 -8.43
CA ARG A 82 7.42 3.08 -8.31
C ARG A 82 7.64 3.53 -6.87
N ALA A 83 7.04 2.85 -5.90
CA ALA A 83 7.27 3.09 -4.48
C ALA A 83 8.76 2.97 -4.13
N ALA A 84 9.42 1.91 -4.60
CA ALA A 84 10.85 1.71 -4.40
C ALA A 84 11.69 2.80 -5.09
N ALA A 85 11.35 3.22 -6.31
CA ALA A 85 12.10 4.26 -7.02
C ALA A 85 11.98 5.65 -6.35
N LEU A 86 10.81 5.96 -5.79
CA LEU A 86 10.54 7.22 -5.09
C LEU A 86 11.05 7.22 -3.65
N GLY A 87 11.04 6.05 -2.99
CA GLY A 87 11.50 5.85 -1.61
C GLY A 87 12.97 5.45 -1.48
N ALA A 88 13.62 5.00 -2.56
CA ALA A 88 15.06 4.78 -2.57
C ALA A 88 15.76 6.14 -2.45
N PRO A 89 16.63 6.35 -1.45
CA PRO A 89 17.50 7.51 -1.46
C PRO A 89 18.34 7.45 -2.72
N ARG A 90 18.12 8.39 -3.64
CA ARG A 90 19.04 8.68 -4.73
C ARG A 90 20.46 8.78 -4.12
N PRO A 91 21.53 8.25 -4.72
CA PRO A 91 22.87 8.24 -4.11
C PRO A 91 23.54 9.63 -4.15
N GLY A 92 22.87 10.66 -3.66
CA GLY A 92 23.38 12.01 -3.41
C GLY A 92 23.40 12.32 -1.92
N PRO A 93 24.32 13.17 -1.43
CA PRO A 93 24.56 13.32 0.00
C PRO A 93 23.56 14.30 0.62
N ALA A 94 22.33 13.87 0.95
CA ALA A 94 21.48 14.59 1.91
C ALA A 94 20.22 13.79 2.28
N ARG A 95 20.32 13.08 3.41
CA ARG A 95 19.31 12.97 4.48
C ARG A 95 17.83 12.96 4.04
N VAL A 96 17.35 11.80 3.56
CA VAL A 96 15.94 11.41 3.66
C VAL A 96 15.85 10.30 4.69
N ARG A 97 14.89 10.41 5.63
CA ARG A 97 14.67 9.40 6.67
C ARG A 97 14.03 8.18 6.01
N PRO A 98 14.67 6.99 5.99
CA PRO A 98 14.03 5.80 5.46
C PRO A 98 12.82 5.43 6.32
N TRP A 99 11.82 4.78 5.71
CA TRP A 99 10.68 4.19 6.40
C TRP A 99 11.19 3.19 7.44
N THR A 100 11.15 3.58 8.72
CA THR A 100 11.37 2.67 9.85
C THR A 100 10.05 2.05 10.25
N GLY A 101 9.47 1.24 9.36
CA GLY A 101 8.47 0.25 9.72
C GLY A 101 9.17 -0.90 10.43
N GLY A 102 8.76 -1.19 11.66
CA GLY A 102 9.50 -2.04 12.59
C GLY A 102 9.63 -3.50 12.14
N CYS A 103 10.81 -3.90 11.68
CA CYS A 103 11.33 -5.25 11.88
C CYS A 103 12.43 -5.18 12.95
N ARG A 104 12.03 -5.00 14.21
CA ARG A 104 12.94 -5.20 15.35
C ARG A 104 13.02 -6.70 15.62
N GLY A 105 13.76 -7.42 14.78
CA GLY A 105 14.21 -8.77 15.09
C GLY A 105 15.07 -8.70 16.35
N ARG A 106 14.62 -9.33 17.44
CA ARG A 106 15.46 -9.57 18.61
C ARG A 106 16.60 -10.48 18.17
N ALA A 107 17.76 -9.90 17.87
CA ALA A 107 19.02 -10.62 17.96
C ALA A 107 19.33 -10.78 19.45
N ASN A 108 18.95 -11.92 20.04
CA ASN A 108 19.68 -12.42 21.19
C ASN A 108 20.99 -12.99 20.63
N GLY A 109 22.10 -12.29 20.89
CA GLY A 109 23.37 -12.96 21.14
C GLY A 109 23.20 -13.85 22.39
N GLU A 110 24.03 -14.83 22.64
CA GLU A 110 25.44 -14.98 22.29
C GLU A 110 25.77 -16.48 22.23
N ALA A 111 26.71 -16.84 21.37
CA ALA A 111 27.52 -18.03 21.53
C ALA A 111 28.81 -17.60 22.24
N PHE A 112 29.13 -18.23 23.37
CA PHE A 112 30.45 -18.76 23.75
C PHE A 112 30.29 -19.66 24.97
#